data_AF-A0A7T4YE88-F1
#
_entry.id   AF-A0A7T4YE88-F1
#
_cell.length_a   1.000
_cell.length_b   1.000
_cell.length_c   1.000
_cell.angle_alpha   90.00
_cell.angle_beta   90.00
_cell.angle_gamma   90.00
#
_symmetry.space_group_name_H-M   'P 1'
#
loop_
_entity.id
_entity.type
_entity.pdbx_description
1 polymer ?
#
loop_
_entity_poly.entity_id
_entity_poly.type
_entity_poly.pdbx_seq_one_letter_code
_entity_poly.pdbx_strand_id
1 'polypeptide(L)'
;MSMVRFDYGTATLLSVVMTASAYASPINTVVVTGEASGLGGQTFQGFDRVDLNNRGQIVFQSTIDDDVNDQSVGYANYYVDGSGTRHMLDATSADHAWLIRHQKYGNVLAPPQYRTQINDRGTIAYVKVKEYWQDGWMYASSNSSFEVVKVNANSLQKQVLAKSGDDADVVVPEGWVVDGEPYVFDRFSPLDYLNLTENDRISFSSTIKRDESTAKQGLYEFVGESGRGVFVEGDGAEGPFNANAYEPFKFNVNANGNAVFASSGPMKAGTSGTYNATVSYYDAVNDEVKRLMLAGDDAFGIADAKYQTGPKHRTGMSFNDNNTALITMYLETSFNNSAPALYLYKDGELSLYASSYMYDAANGGEFGYVYSVDVLNNEDQFLFMAHDDLNQPPHELYFGDADGYERVYVDGDVAMGLEELGYKYGYSTGEGVWRDQEQFQLNDRGIAAFFVKLTHGTEPMIEALYSWHEKGAMDLVAYEGMDLGVTVDGEVEMKVIESFDYNVMDLNEKNLFAFGVNFTDGSSGIFTATVIPEPMSGLGLMGLGMLGLLRRRLAG
;
A
#
# COMPACT_ATOMS: atom_id res chain seq x y z
N MET A 1 34.38 49.20 -52.22
CA MET A 1 33.51 48.47 -53.16
C MET A 1 33.06 47.19 -52.47
N SER A 2 31.75 47.05 -52.27
CA SER A 2 30.96 45.83 -51.95
C SER A 2 31.61 44.61 -51.25
N MET A 3 31.13 44.36 -50.03
CA MET A 3 30.44 43.13 -49.54
C MET A 3 30.97 41.74 -49.97
N VAL A 4 31.34 40.91 -48.98
CA VAL A 4 31.03 39.46 -48.91
C VAL A 4 30.80 39.04 -47.44
N ARG A 5 29.62 38.47 -47.16
CA ARG A 5 29.27 37.62 -46.00
C ARG A 5 29.64 36.17 -46.29
N PHE A 6 29.92 35.36 -45.26
CA PHE A 6 29.50 33.94 -45.06
C PHE A 6 29.87 33.61 -43.59
N ASP A 7 28.92 33.46 -42.67
CA ASP A 7 28.02 32.33 -42.34
C ASP A 7 28.60 31.37 -41.29
N TYR A 8 27.74 31.08 -40.31
CA TYR A 8 27.96 30.30 -39.10
C TYR A 8 28.07 28.81 -39.41
N GLY A 9 29.12 28.16 -38.89
CA GLY A 9 29.31 26.71 -38.91
C GLY A 9 29.44 26.16 -37.49
N THR A 10 28.33 25.62 -36.99
CA THR A 10 28.22 24.42 -36.13
C THR A 10 29.44 24.04 -35.27
N ALA A 11 29.38 24.37 -33.98
CA ALA A 11 30.20 23.73 -32.95
C ALA A 11 29.64 22.32 -32.68
N THR A 12 30.44 21.32 -32.98
CA THR A 12 30.24 19.92 -32.61
C THR A 12 30.30 19.80 -31.09
N LEU A 13 29.15 19.73 -30.42
CA LEU A 13 29.10 19.31 -29.03
C LEU A 13 29.37 17.80 -29.03
N LEU A 14 30.58 17.41 -28.62
CA LEU A 14 30.90 16.03 -28.30
C LEU A 14 29.94 15.57 -27.20
N SER A 15 29.07 14.63 -27.55
CA SER A 15 28.38 13.76 -26.62
C SER A 15 29.42 12.99 -25.80
N VAL A 16 29.66 13.43 -24.57
CA VAL A 16 30.21 12.55 -23.55
C VAL A 16 29.08 11.59 -23.20
N VAL A 17 29.17 10.41 -23.79
CA VAL A 17 28.38 9.23 -23.46
C VAL A 17 28.62 8.95 -21.97
N MET A 18 27.64 9.27 -21.13
CA MET A 18 27.55 8.66 -19.81
C MET A 18 27.21 7.19 -20.03
N THR A 19 28.22 6.34 -19.92
CA THR A 19 28.04 4.90 -19.74
C THR A 19 27.57 4.66 -18.32
N ALA A 20 26.25 4.71 -18.13
CA ALA A 20 25.51 4.03 -17.07
C ALA A 20 24.16 3.60 -17.68
N SER A 21 24.03 2.29 -17.87
CA SER A 21 22.88 1.45 -18.27
C SER A 21 21.88 1.94 -19.34
N ALA A 22 21.89 1.25 -20.48
CA ALA A 22 20.88 1.30 -21.55
C ALA A 22 19.52 0.64 -21.16
N TYR A 23 19.21 0.55 -19.86
CA TYR A 23 18.12 -0.27 -19.31
C TYR A 23 17.22 0.47 -18.31
N ALA A 24 17.50 1.73 -17.97
CA ALA A 24 16.69 2.44 -17.00
C ALA A 24 15.37 2.93 -17.62
N SER A 25 14.25 2.50 -17.03
CA SER A 25 12.91 3.03 -17.26
C SER A 25 12.90 4.56 -17.17
N PRO A 26 12.29 5.30 -18.11
CA PRO A 26 12.26 6.75 -18.03
C PRO A 26 11.51 7.21 -16.79
N ILE A 27 12.18 7.98 -15.93
CA ILE A 27 11.60 8.58 -14.73
C ILE A 27 11.08 9.98 -15.07
N ASN A 28 9.83 10.27 -14.70
CA ASN A 28 9.19 11.57 -14.91
C ASN A 28 8.85 12.21 -13.55
N THR A 29 9.08 13.51 -13.44
CA THR A 29 8.67 14.31 -12.27
C THR A 29 7.17 14.56 -12.28
N VAL A 30 6.49 14.24 -11.18
CA VAL A 30 5.07 14.58 -10.97
C VAL A 30 4.96 15.90 -10.21
N VAL A 31 5.63 15.97 -9.06
CA VAL A 31 5.66 17.16 -8.19
C VAL A 31 6.93 17.14 -7.36
N VAL A 32 7.41 18.33 -7.00
CA VAL A 32 8.50 18.56 -6.05
C VAL A 32 8.09 19.61 -5.04
N THR A 33 8.74 19.62 -3.87
CA THR A 33 8.61 20.69 -2.87
C THR A 33 8.89 22.05 -3.50
N GLY A 34 8.13 23.08 -3.09
CA GLY A 34 8.10 24.39 -3.76
C GLY A 34 6.69 24.98 -3.73
N GLU A 35 6.36 25.93 -4.62
CA GLU A 35 5.05 26.58 -4.61
C GLU A 35 3.88 25.59 -4.78
N ALA A 36 2.93 25.64 -3.84
CA ALA A 36 1.74 24.81 -3.84
C ALA A 36 0.67 25.42 -4.77
N SER A 37 0.38 24.73 -5.87
CA SER A 37 -0.65 25.16 -6.81
C SER A 37 -2.02 25.24 -6.13
N GLY A 38 -2.72 26.38 -6.29
CA GLY A 38 -4.10 26.58 -5.82
C GLY A 38 -4.25 27.17 -4.42
N LEU A 39 -3.17 27.37 -3.65
CA LEU A 39 -3.22 27.88 -2.28
C LEU A 39 -2.56 29.25 -2.05
N GLY A 40 -2.07 29.92 -3.11
CA GLY A 40 -1.70 31.34 -3.08
C GLY A 40 -0.61 31.70 -2.08
N GLY A 41 0.65 31.39 -2.41
CA GLY A 41 1.83 31.74 -1.60
C GLY A 41 2.25 30.67 -0.60
N GLN A 42 1.53 29.55 -0.52
CA GLN A 42 1.91 28.40 0.31
C GLN A 42 2.91 27.49 -0.42
N THR A 43 3.68 26.71 0.33
CA THR A 43 4.70 25.79 -0.20
C THR A 43 4.47 24.34 0.22
N PHE A 44 4.72 23.41 -0.71
CA PHE A 44 4.83 21.99 -0.41
C PHE A 44 6.09 21.74 0.42
N GLN A 45 5.91 21.18 1.61
CA GLN A 45 6.99 20.78 2.53
C GLN A 45 7.32 19.29 2.42
N GLY A 46 6.31 18.49 2.09
CA GLY A 46 6.46 17.04 1.98
C GLY A 46 5.23 16.38 1.38
N PHE A 47 5.39 15.11 1.07
CA PHE A 47 4.36 14.28 0.46
C PHE A 47 4.09 13.08 1.35
N ASP A 48 2.88 12.55 1.24
CA ASP A 48 2.46 11.34 1.94
C ASP A 48 1.38 10.68 1.08
N ARG A 49 1.43 9.36 0.92
CA ARG A 49 0.49 8.54 0.12
C ARG A 49 0.32 8.96 -1.33
N VAL A 50 0.44 8.00 -2.24
CA VAL A 50 0.17 8.24 -3.67
C VAL A 50 -0.64 7.10 -4.27
N ASP A 51 -1.76 7.38 -4.91
CA ASP A 51 -2.54 6.34 -5.59
C ASP A 51 -2.69 6.70 -7.07
N LEU A 52 -2.61 5.70 -7.95
CA LEU A 52 -2.45 5.90 -9.37
C LEU A 52 -3.31 4.90 -10.15
N ASN A 53 -4.05 5.41 -11.13
CA ASN A 53 -4.90 4.55 -11.96
C ASN A 53 -4.25 4.21 -13.30
N ASN A 54 -4.86 3.33 -14.08
CA ASN A 54 -4.39 2.87 -15.39
C ASN A 54 -4.42 3.95 -16.49
N ARG A 55 -4.89 5.16 -16.18
CA ARG A 55 -4.84 6.33 -17.07
C ARG A 55 -3.65 7.23 -16.78
N GLY A 56 -2.81 6.86 -15.81
CA GLY A 56 -1.70 7.69 -15.34
C GLY A 56 -2.16 8.93 -14.58
N GLN A 57 -3.39 8.91 -14.06
CA GLN A 57 -3.88 9.93 -13.14
C GLN A 57 -3.42 9.56 -11.73
N ILE A 58 -3.04 10.57 -10.95
CA ILE A 58 -2.43 10.38 -9.63
C ILE A 58 -3.23 11.17 -8.61
N VAL A 59 -3.45 10.61 -7.43
CA VAL A 59 -3.83 11.37 -6.24
C VAL A 59 -2.71 11.26 -5.22
N PHE A 60 -2.44 12.34 -4.50
CA PHE A 60 -1.43 12.32 -3.44
C PHE A 60 -1.82 13.26 -2.31
N GLN A 61 -1.23 13.04 -1.14
CA GLN A 61 -1.40 13.92 0.00
C GLN A 61 -0.12 14.71 0.24
N SER A 62 -0.27 15.90 0.80
CA SER A 62 0.86 16.79 1.01
C SER A 62 0.71 17.59 2.29
N THR A 63 1.87 17.86 2.90
CA THR A 63 2.04 18.85 3.96
C THR A 63 2.41 20.19 3.33
N ILE A 64 1.72 21.24 3.74
CA ILE A 64 1.82 22.58 3.18
C ILE A 64 2.13 23.58 4.30
N ASP A 65 3.08 24.47 4.07
CA ASP A 65 3.42 25.60 4.93
C ASP A 65 2.86 26.89 4.33
N ASP A 66 2.28 27.76 5.16
CA ASP A 66 1.69 29.02 4.74
C ASP A 66 2.60 30.25 4.92
N ASP A 67 3.87 30.05 5.30
CA ASP A 67 4.90 31.07 5.54
C ASP A 67 4.52 32.10 6.64
N VAL A 68 3.33 32.01 7.24
CA VAL A 68 2.92 32.83 8.37
C VAL A 68 3.41 32.13 9.61
N ASN A 69 4.01 32.89 10.52
CA ASN A 69 4.67 32.41 11.74
C ASN A 69 3.66 31.89 12.79
N ASP A 70 2.65 31.14 12.37
CA ASP A 70 1.74 30.39 13.22
C ASP A 70 2.16 28.91 13.24
N GLN A 71 1.77 28.19 14.28
CA GLN A 71 2.18 26.80 14.48
C GLN A 71 1.34 25.84 13.64
N SER A 72 0.51 26.33 12.72
CA SER A 72 -0.41 25.49 11.98
C SER A 72 0.26 24.91 10.73
N VAL A 73 0.02 23.62 10.53
CA VAL A 73 0.49 22.86 9.38
C VAL A 73 -0.72 22.58 8.50
N GLY A 74 -0.63 22.96 7.23
CA GLY A 74 -1.63 22.65 6.21
C GLY A 74 -1.49 21.22 5.71
N TYR A 75 -2.61 20.55 5.47
CA TYR A 75 -2.68 19.25 4.82
C TYR A 75 -3.67 19.31 3.66
N ALA A 76 -3.29 18.75 2.52
CA ALA A 76 -4.18 18.71 1.37
C ALA A 76 -4.04 17.46 0.51
N ASN A 77 -5.16 17.07 -0.07
CA ASN A 77 -5.27 16.05 -1.10
C ASN A 77 -5.24 16.73 -2.47
N TYR A 78 -4.39 16.22 -3.34
CA TYR A 78 -4.25 16.67 -4.71
C TYR A 78 -4.62 15.55 -5.68
N TYR A 79 -5.06 15.96 -6.85
CA TYR A 79 -5.29 15.12 -8.01
C TYR A 79 -4.50 15.69 -9.19
N VAL A 80 -3.76 14.83 -9.89
CA VAL A 80 -3.01 15.13 -11.10
C VAL A 80 -3.69 14.42 -12.26
N ASP A 81 -4.19 15.19 -13.22
CA ASP A 81 -4.80 14.62 -14.42
C ASP A 81 -3.74 14.14 -15.43
N GLY A 82 -4.19 13.45 -16.48
CA GLY A 82 -3.29 12.93 -17.52
C GLY A 82 -2.56 13.98 -18.36
N SER A 83 -2.80 15.28 -18.14
CA SER A 83 -2.00 16.38 -18.70
C SER A 83 -0.88 16.85 -17.78
N GLY A 84 -0.83 16.33 -16.55
CA GLY A 84 0.06 16.82 -15.49
C GLY A 84 -0.51 18.02 -14.72
N THR A 85 -1.76 18.41 -14.97
CA THR A 85 -2.37 19.53 -14.25
C THR A 85 -2.79 19.08 -12.85
N ARG A 86 -2.36 19.83 -11.85
CA ARG A 86 -2.65 19.60 -10.43
C ARG A 86 -3.92 20.33 -10.03
N HIS A 87 -4.83 19.62 -9.36
CA HIS A 87 -6.08 20.12 -8.81
C HIS A 87 -6.10 19.84 -7.32
N MET A 88 -6.29 20.86 -6.49
CA MET A 88 -6.50 20.65 -5.07
C MET A 88 -7.91 20.10 -4.87
N LEU A 89 -8.00 18.93 -4.25
CA LEU A 89 -9.27 18.32 -3.89
C LEU A 89 -9.78 18.95 -2.62
N ASP A 90 -9.04 18.88 -1.51
CA ASP A 90 -9.45 19.37 -0.20
C ASP A 90 -8.24 19.83 0.60
N ALA A 91 -8.44 20.73 1.56
CA ALA A 91 -7.39 21.22 2.45
C ALA A 91 -7.91 21.37 3.88
N THR A 92 -7.03 21.16 4.86
CA THR A 92 -7.33 21.32 6.29
C THR A 92 -6.07 21.74 7.02
N SER A 93 -6.17 22.74 7.89
CA SER A 93 -5.10 23.14 8.79
C SER A 93 -5.23 22.41 10.12
N ALA A 94 -4.13 21.94 10.68
CA ALA A 94 -4.05 21.44 12.06
C ALA A 94 -2.88 22.11 12.78
N ASP A 95 -2.96 22.22 14.11
CA ASP A 95 -1.93 22.81 14.96
C ASP A 95 -0.68 21.93 15.14
N HIS A 96 -0.72 20.69 14.64
CA HIS A 96 0.42 19.76 14.57
C HIS A 96 0.07 18.53 13.72
N ALA A 97 1.11 17.80 13.31
CA ALA A 97 0.97 16.46 12.75
C ALA A 97 0.65 15.45 13.84
N TRP A 98 -0.37 14.61 13.64
CA TRP A 98 -0.77 13.63 14.65
C TRP A 98 0.19 12.45 14.63
N LEU A 99 0.78 12.14 15.79
CA LEU A 99 1.79 11.11 15.94
C LEU A 99 1.21 9.89 16.65
N ILE A 100 0.97 8.82 15.89
CA ILE A 100 0.42 7.58 16.42
C ILE A 100 1.56 6.64 16.76
N ARG A 101 1.66 6.25 18.03
CA ARG A 101 2.73 5.35 18.49
C ARG A 101 2.30 3.88 18.45
N HIS A 102 3.12 3.03 17.85
CA HIS A 102 2.96 1.58 17.84
C HIS A 102 4.14 0.86 18.48
N GLN A 103 3.84 -0.21 19.24
CA GLN A 103 4.85 -0.95 20.01
C GLN A 103 5.91 -1.64 19.14
N LYS A 104 5.54 -2.06 17.94
CA LYS A 104 6.44 -2.76 17.01
C LYS A 104 7.05 -1.83 15.96
N TYR A 105 6.36 -0.75 15.61
CA TYR A 105 6.62 -0.03 14.36
C TYR A 105 7.01 1.44 14.56
N GLY A 106 7.07 1.94 15.81
CA GLY A 106 7.49 3.30 16.09
C GLY A 106 6.35 4.31 15.98
N ASN A 107 6.62 5.50 15.45
CA ASN A 107 5.65 6.59 15.38
C ASN A 107 5.21 6.82 13.93
N VAL A 108 3.90 6.96 13.67
CA VAL A 108 3.37 7.30 12.34
C VAL A 108 2.64 8.62 12.33
N LEU A 109 2.90 9.38 11.27
CA LEU A 109 2.13 10.57 10.94
C LEU A 109 0.80 10.14 10.34
N ALA A 110 -0.27 10.70 10.86
CA ALA A 110 -1.59 10.38 10.39
C ALA A 110 -2.30 11.70 10.11
N PRO A 111 -2.20 12.22 8.87
CA PRO A 111 -2.73 13.54 8.55
C PRO A 111 -4.27 13.56 8.62
N PRO A 112 -4.88 14.76 8.80
CA PRO A 112 -6.34 14.95 8.84
C PRO A 112 -7.07 14.46 7.60
N GLN A 113 -6.38 14.37 6.48
CA GLN A 113 -6.90 13.77 5.25
C GLN A 113 -6.20 12.43 5.09
N TYR A 114 -6.96 11.33 5.04
CA TYR A 114 -6.41 9.99 5.15
C TYR A 114 -6.93 9.08 4.03
N ARG A 115 -6.08 8.16 3.55
CA ARG A 115 -6.42 7.09 2.58
C ARG A 115 -7.04 7.62 1.27
N THR A 116 -6.38 8.54 0.58
CA THR A 116 -6.88 9.00 -0.71
C THR A 116 -6.60 7.96 -1.79
N GLN A 117 -7.63 7.52 -2.51
CA GLN A 117 -7.56 6.52 -3.57
C GLN A 117 -8.27 7.00 -4.84
N ILE A 118 -7.87 6.52 -6.01
CA ILE A 118 -8.44 6.78 -7.33
C ILE A 118 -8.56 5.49 -8.14
N ASN A 119 -9.72 5.27 -8.76
CA ASN A 119 -9.92 4.12 -9.67
C ASN A 119 -9.83 4.53 -11.15
N ASP A 120 -9.88 3.56 -12.07
CA ASP A 120 -9.81 3.83 -13.53
C ASP A 120 -11.00 4.60 -14.06
N ARG A 121 -12.10 4.70 -13.32
CA ARG A 121 -13.26 5.52 -13.69
C ARG A 121 -13.04 7.00 -13.37
N GLY A 122 -12.00 7.32 -12.61
CA GLY A 122 -11.75 8.65 -12.07
C GLY A 122 -12.69 8.98 -10.91
N THR A 123 -13.19 7.98 -10.20
CA THR A 123 -13.73 8.20 -8.85
C THR A 123 -12.54 8.29 -7.90
N ILE A 124 -12.59 9.26 -7.00
CA ILE A 124 -11.62 9.44 -5.93
C ILE A 124 -12.37 9.28 -4.61
N ALA A 125 -11.79 8.58 -3.63
CA ALA A 125 -12.34 8.44 -2.30
C ALA A 125 -11.28 8.77 -1.25
N TYR A 126 -11.68 9.40 -0.14
CA TYR A 126 -10.79 9.65 0.99
C TYR A 126 -11.59 9.81 2.29
N VAL A 127 -10.90 9.67 3.43
CA VAL A 127 -11.44 10.00 4.75
C VAL A 127 -10.92 11.37 5.18
N LYS A 128 -11.81 12.23 5.65
CA LYS A 128 -11.48 13.50 6.29
C LYS A 128 -11.78 13.42 7.78
N VAL A 129 -10.75 13.46 8.59
CA VAL A 129 -10.85 13.50 10.05
C VAL A 129 -10.98 14.96 10.49
N LYS A 130 -11.98 15.25 11.32
CA LYS A 130 -12.33 16.62 11.74
C LYS A 130 -11.78 16.99 13.11
N GLU A 131 -11.52 15.99 13.95
CA GLU A 131 -11.05 16.17 15.33
C GLU A 131 -9.70 15.51 15.55
N TYR A 132 -8.96 16.07 16.50
CA TYR A 132 -7.65 15.59 16.91
C TYR A 132 -7.69 14.16 17.45
N TRP A 133 -6.84 13.27 16.92
CA TRP A 133 -6.51 12.03 17.62
C TRP A 133 -5.54 12.31 18.76
N GLN A 134 -5.94 12.06 20.00
CA GLN A 134 -5.05 12.19 21.15
C GLN A 134 -3.72 11.47 20.91
N ASP A 135 -2.61 12.21 21.05
CA ASP A 135 -1.24 11.67 20.99
C ASP A 135 -1.15 10.51 21.99
N GLY A 136 -0.81 9.32 21.48
CA GLY A 136 -0.90 8.13 22.29
C GLY A 136 -0.53 6.85 21.56
N TRP A 137 -0.66 5.74 22.28
CA TRP A 137 -0.56 4.43 21.68
C TRP A 137 -1.74 4.20 20.75
N MET A 138 -1.50 3.60 19.61
CA MET A 138 -2.46 3.21 18.58
C MET A 138 -3.67 2.39 19.07
N TYR A 139 -3.56 1.77 20.24
CA TYR A 139 -4.62 1.00 20.90
C TYR A 139 -5.38 1.79 21.97
N ALA A 140 -4.95 3.01 22.27
CA ALA A 140 -5.82 3.95 22.96
C ALA A 140 -6.94 4.30 21.98
N SER A 141 -8.17 4.29 22.45
CA SER A 141 -9.39 4.61 21.71
C SER A 141 -9.45 6.10 21.32
N SER A 142 -8.38 6.63 20.72
CA SER A 142 -8.32 7.97 20.14
C SER A 142 -9.12 7.91 18.86
N ASN A 143 -10.35 8.39 18.98
CA ASN A 143 -11.40 8.20 18.03
C ASN A 143 -11.96 9.60 17.72
N SER A 144 -12.00 9.96 16.45
CA SER A 144 -12.35 11.32 16.02
C SER A 144 -13.56 11.34 15.10
N SER A 145 -14.23 12.49 15.04
CA SER A 145 -15.26 12.72 14.04
C SER A 145 -14.67 12.72 12.63
N PHE A 146 -15.43 12.22 11.66
CA PHE A 146 -14.94 12.00 10.30
C PHE A 146 -15.98 12.26 9.21
N GLU A 147 -15.51 12.33 7.98
CA GLU A 147 -16.29 12.24 6.74
C GLU A 147 -15.63 11.25 5.78
N VAL A 148 -16.42 10.39 5.14
CA VAL A 148 -15.99 9.63 3.95
C VAL A 148 -16.45 10.44 2.74
N VAL A 149 -15.50 10.86 1.92
CA VAL A 149 -15.74 11.76 0.80
C VAL A 149 -15.46 11.04 -0.51
N LYS A 150 -16.37 11.20 -1.46
CA LYS A 150 -16.22 10.80 -2.86
C LYS A 150 -16.07 12.05 -3.73
N VAL A 151 -15.16 12.00 -4.70
CA VAL A 151 -14.96 13.05 -5.70
C VAL A 151 -14.96 12.44 -7.09
N ASN A 152 -15.61 13.10 -8.05
CA ASN A 152 -15.47 12.74 -9.46
C ASN A 152 -14.33 13.56 -10.08
N ALA A 153 -13.26 12.90 -10.53
CA ALA A 153 -12.06 13.55 -11.07
C ALA A 153 -12.33 14.45 -12.31
N ASN A 154 -13.42 14.20 -13.06
CA ASN A 154 -13.75 14.98 -14.25
C ASN A 154 -14.50 16.28 -13.92
N SER A 155 -15.34 16.28 -12.87
CA SER A 155 -16.11 17.46 -12.47
C SER A 155 -15.57 18.14 -11.21
N LEU A 156 -14.68 17.47 -10.48
CA LEU A 156 -14.21 17.80 -9.13
C LEU A 156 -15.36 17.99 -8.12
N GLN A 157 -16.55 17.48 -8.44
CA GLN A 157 -17.69 17.53 -7.53
C GLN A 157 -17.47 16.57 -6.37
N LYS A 158 -17.61 17.09 -5.16
CA LYS A 158 -17.51 16.33 -3.91
C LYS A 158 -18.87 15.87 -3.41
N GLN A 159 -18.89 14.71 -2.77
CA GLN A 159 -20.03 14.14 -2.08
C GLN A 159 -19.56 13.50 -0.77
N VAL A 160 -20.21 13.83 0.34
CA VAL A 160 -19.99 13.16 1.63
C VAL A 160 -20.92 11.95 1.69
N LEU A 161 -20.35 10.75 1.79
CA LEU A 161 -21.09 9.48 1.84
C LEU A 161 -21.42 9.08 3.28
N ALA A 162 -20.51 9.33 4.21
CA ALA A 162 -20.68 9.07 5.63
C ALA A 162 -20.08 10.21 6.44
N LYS A 163 -20.69 10.54 7.58
CA LYS A 163 -20.15 11.51 8.54
C LYS A 163 -20.48 11.10 9.97
N SER A 164 -19.63 11.47 10.91
CA SER A 164 -19.93 11.37 12.34
C SER A 164 -19.86 12.71 13.07
N GLY A 165 -20.28 12.72 14.34
CA GLY A 165 -20.38 13.91 15.18
C GLY A 165 -21.82 14.40 15.40
N ASP A 166 -21.97 15.51 16.14
CA ASP A 166 -23.27 16.02 16.60
C ASP A 166 -24.21 16.49 15.46
N ASP A 167 -23.65 16.77 14.28
CA ASP A 167 -24.39 17.18 13.08
C ASP A 167 -24.61 16.01 12.08
N ALA A 168 -24.54 14.75 12.52
CA ALA A 168 -24.65 13.59 11.63
C ALA A 168 -26.11 13.34 11.15
N ASP A 169 -26.52 14.00 10.06
CA ASP A 169 -27.73 13.62 9.30
C ASP A 169 -27.62 12.28 8.56
N VAL A 170 -26.41 11.69 8.50
CA VAL A 170 -26.19 10.42 7.79
C VAL A 170 -26.47 9.26 8.72
N VAL A 171 -27.65 8.69 8.54
CA VAL A 171 -28.10 7.45 9.18
C VAL A 171 -27.40 6.27 8.52
N VAL A 172 -26.95 5.30 9.33
CA VAL A 172 -26.45 4.02 8.82
C VAL A 172 -27.53 3.41 7.89
N PRO A 173 -27.18 2.87 6.72
CA PRO A 173 -28.15 2.37 5.75
C PRO A 173 -29.21 1.41 6.33
N GLU A 174 -30.41 1.40 5.71
CA GLU A 174 -31.60 0.70 6.20
C GLU A 174 -31.33 -0.76 6.62
N GLY A 175 -31.84 -1.15 7.81
CA GLY A 175 -31.68 -2.51 8.39
C GLY A 175 -31.25 -2.50 9.86
N TRP A 176 -30.64 -1.41 10.32
CA TRP A 176 -30.06 -1.30 11.67
C TRP A 176 -30.86 -0.35 12.55
N VAL A 177 -32.15 -0.65 12.68
CA VAL A 177 -33.08 0.05 13.55
C VAL A 177 -33.48 -0.90 14.67
N VAL A 178 -33.01 -0.65 15.89
CA VAL A 178 -33.41 -1.43 17.07
C VAL A 178 -34.37 -0.57 17.88
N ASP A 179 -35.58 -1.07 18.08
CA ASP A 179 -36.67 -0.38 18.80
C ASP A 179 -37.08 0.98 18.18
N GLY A 180 -36.83 1.18 16.88
CA GLY A 180 -37.23 2.41 16.16
C GLY A 180 -36.14 3.48 16.08
N GLU A 181 -35.01 3.31 16.76
CA GLU A 181 -33.89 4.26 16.74
C GLU A 181 -32.74 3.75 15.84
N PRO A 182 -32.25 4.58 14.89
CA PRO A 182 -31.14 4.20 14.03
C PRO A 182 -29.80 4.29 14.77
N TYR A 183 -28.85 3.44 14.38
CA TYR A 183 -27.45 3.68 14.69
C TYR A 183 -26.92 4.85 13.85
N VAL A 184 -25.93 5.56 14.42
CA VAL A 184 -25.16 6.59 13.72
C VAL A 184 -23.69 6.21 13.70
N PHE A 185 -22.96 6.70 12.69
CA PHE A 185 -21.51 6.67 12.73
C PHE A 185 -21.04 7.51 13.91
N ASP A 186 -20.19 6.94 14.75
CA ASP A 186 -19.67 7.62 15.92
C ASP A 186 -18.29 8.19 15.62
N ARG A 187 -17.36 7.31 15.28
CA ARG A 187 -15.94 7.64 15.27
C ARG A 187 -15.18 6.81 14.25
N PHE A 188 -14.17 7.44 13.66
CA PHE A 188 -13.13 6.79 12.87
C PHE A 188 -11.82 6.83 13.65
N SER A 189 -11.21 5.66 13.75
CA SER A 189 -9.90 5.42 14.31
C SER A 189 -8.87 5.49 13.19
N PRO A 190 -7.60 5.82 13.47
CA PRO A 190 -6.55 5.56 12.50
C PRO A 190 -6.51 4.09 12.09
N LEU A 191 -7.01 3.20 12.95
CA LEU A 191 -7.19 1.76 12.73
C LEU A 191 -8.30 1.42 11.74
N ASP A 192 -9.05 2.36 11.21
CA ASP A 192 -10.17 2.00 10.35
C ASP A 192 -9.73 1.85 8.88
N TYR A 193 -10.38 0.90 8.22
CA TYR A 193 -10.20 0.49 6.82
C TYR A 193 -10.88 1.50 5.88
N LEU A 194 -10.30 1.73 4.70
CA LEU A 194 -10.96 2.34 3.54
C LEU A 194 -10.45 1.60 2.29
N ASN A 195 -11.34 1.29 1.36
CA ASN A 195 -11.00 0.78 0.04
C ASN A 195 -11.96 1.33 -1.03
N LEU A 196 -11.42 1.66 -2.20
CA LEU A 196 -12.12 2.06 -3.41
C LEU A 196 -11.81 1.04 -4.50
N THR A 197 -12.86 0.42 -5.02
CA THR A 197 -12.73 -0.57 -6.11
C THR A 197 -13.01 0.05 -7.47
N GLU A 198 -12.66 -0.67 -8.53
CA GLU A 198 -12.94 -0.29 -9.93
C GLU A 198 -14.43 -0.14 -10.27
N ASN A 199 -15.32 -0.66 -9.44
CA ASN A 199 -16.76 -0.56 -9.62
C ASN A 199 -17.40 0.66 -8.92
N ASP A 200 -16.60 1.64 -8.50
CA ASP A 200 -17.03 2.81 -7.70
C ASP A 200 -17.66 2.43 -6.36
N ARG A 201 -17.30 1.25 -5.86
CA ARG A 201 -17.69 0.76 -4.53
C ARG A 201 -16.65 1.24 -3.53
N ILE A 202 -17.11 1.97 -2.52
CA ILE A 202 -16.30 2.52 -1.43
C ILE A 202 -16.66 1.79 -0.15
N SER A 203 -15.70 1.12 0.47
CA SER A 203 -15.89 0.37 1.70
C SER A 203 -15.03 0.96 2.80
N PHE A 204 -15.54 1.06 4.02
CA PHE A 204 -14.78 1.52 5.18
C PHE A 204 -15.27 0.89 6.48
N SER A 205 -14.38 0.76 7.47
CA SER A 205 -14.79 0.38 8.82
C SER A 205 -15.04 1.61 9.68
N SER A 206 -15.96 1.48 10.63
CA SER A 206 -16.23 2.54 11.59
C SER A 206 -16.88 1.96 12.84
N THR A 207 -16.72 2.67 13.96
CA THR A 207 -17.59 2.47 15.10
C THR A 207 -18.94 3.13 14.83
N ILE A 208 -20.03 2.40 15.12
CA ILE A 208 -21.39 2.94 15.20
C ILE A 208 -21.87 2.91 16.63
N LYS A 209 -22.75 3.83 16.98
CA LYS A 209 -23.42 3.83 18.28
C LYS A 209 -24.87 4.24 18.14
N ARG A 210 -25.66 3.87 19.14
CA ARG A 210 -26.96 4.48 19.42
C ARG A 210 -26.89 5.32 20.69
N ASP A 211 -26.16 4.81 21.67
CA ASP A 211 -25.84 5.44 22.94
C ASP A 211 -24.40 5.03 23.35
N GLU A 212 -23.83 5.66 24.37
CA GLU A 212 -22.45 5.40 24.82
C GLU A 212 -22.20 3.94 25.28
N SER A 213 -23.24 3.14 25.49
CA SER A 213 -23.14 1.74 25.91
C SER A 213 -23.32 0.71 24.79
N THR A 214 -23.64 1.15 23.58
CA THR A 214 -23.98 0.30 22.42
C THR A 214 -23.01 0.44 21.26
N ALA A 215 -21.81 0.95 21.52
CA ALA A 215 -20.77 1.06 20.50
C ALA A 215 -20.45 -0.32 19.91
N LYS A 216 -20.53 -0.42 18.59
CA LYS A 216 -20.19 -1.62 17.80
C LYS A 216 -19.27 -1.24 16.67
N GLN A 217 -18.32 -2.11 16.34
CA GLN A 217 -17.57 -1.97 15.10
C GLN A 217 -18.32 -2.62 13.94
N GLY A 218 -18.21 -2.02 12.75
CA GLY A 218 -18.76 -2.59 11.53
C GLY A 218 -17.99 -2.16 10.30
N LEU A 219 -18.22 -2.90 9.22
CA LEU A 219 -17.82 -2.56 7.86
C LEU A 219 -19.05 -2.07 7.09
N TYR A 220 -18.86 -0.97 6.38
CA TYR A 220 -19.88 -0.33 5.56
C TYR A 220 -19.37 -0.18 4.15
N GLU A 221 -20.31 -0.16 3.22
CA GLU A 221 -20.05 -0.08 1.79
C GLU A 221 -21.05 0.86 1.14
N PHE A 222 -20.57 1.63 0.16
CA PHE A 222 -21.37 2.50 -0.67
C PHE A 222 -21.17 2.16 -2.14
N VAL A 223 -22.27 1.94 -2.85
CA VAL A 223 -22.31 1.82 -4.32
C VAL A 223 -23.15 2.97 -4.85
N GLY A 224 -22.49 3.97 -5.43
CA GLY A 224 -23.15 5.25 -5.74
C GLY A 224 -23.53 5.98 -4.45
N GLU A 225 -24.82 6.28 -4.26
CA GLU A 225 -25.34 6.93 -3.05
C GLU A 225 -25.96 5.92 -2.05
N SER A 226 -26.11 4.67 -2.48
CA SER A 226 -26.71 3.62 -1.66
C SER A 226 -25.64 2.97 -0.80
N GLY A 227 -25.77 3.13 0.51
CA GLY A 227 -24.94 2.41 1.47
C GLY A 227 -25.56 1.07 1.89
N ARG A 228 -24.74 0.17 2.45
CA ARG A 228 -25.17 -0.96 3.29
C ARG A 228 -24.13 -1.27 4.36
N GLY A 229 -24.56 -1.87 5.47
CA GLY A 229 -23.65 -2.55 6.39
C GLY A 229 -23.33 -3.94 5.83
N VAL A 230 -22.05 -4.24 5.63
CA VAL A 230 -21.58 -5.56 5.16
C VAL A 230 -21.43 -6.50 6.35
N PHE A 231 -20.93 -5.98 7.47
CA PHE A 231 -20.69 -6.75 8.68
C PHE A 231 -20.79 -5.84 9.90
N VAL A 232 -21.47 -6.26 10.96
CA VAL A 232 -21.49 -5.56 12.25
C VAL A 232 -21.25 -6.56 13.38
N GLU A 233 -20.50 -6.13 14.39
CA GLU A 233 -20.27 -6.93 15.59
C GLU A 233 -21.59 -7.42 16.22
N GLY A 234 -21.70 -8.75 16.37
CA GLY A 234 -22.85 -9.44 16.95
C GLY A 234 -23.76 -10.18 15.95
N ASP A 235 -23.55 -10.05 14.64
CA ASP A 235 -24.37 -10.71 13.61
C ASP A 235 -23.93 -12.16 13.32
N GLY A 236 -24.02 -13.03 14.33
CA GLY A 236 -23.67 -14.44 14.19
C GLY A 236 -22.17 -14.73 14.11
N ALA A 237 -21.31 -13.72 14.06
CA ALA A 237 -19.88 -13.87 14.28
C ALA A 237 -19.57 -14.11 15.76
N GLU A 238 -18.72 -15.10 16.01
CA GLU A 238 -18.23 -15.39 17.36
C GLU A 238 -17.18 -14.33 17.78
N GLY A 239 -17.63 -13.32 18.51
CA GLY A 239 -16.79 -12.34 19.22
C GLY A 239 -16.54 -11.00 18.52
N PRO A 240 -15.87 -10.05 19.20
CA PRO A 240 -15.57 -8.72 18.67
C PRO A 240 -14.76 -8.79 17.38
N PHE A 241 -15.24 -8.06 16.38
CA PHE A 241 -14.47 -7.70 15.21
C PHE A 241 -13.53 -6.56 15.59
N ASN A 242 -12.24 -6.77 15.39
CA ASN A 242 -11.26 -5.70 15.48
C ASN A 242 -10.66 -5.53 14.09
N ALA A 243 -11.35 -4.79 13.23
CA ALA A 243 -10.69 -4.21 12.05
C ALA A 243 -9.65 -3.25 12.59
N ASN A 244 -8.39 -3.62 12.40
CA ASN A 244 -7.28 -2.74 12.64
C ASN A 244 -6.59 -2.56 11.31
N ALA A 245 -6.49 -1.35 10.82
CA ALA A 245 -5.93 -1.05 9.53
C ALA A 245 -4.40 -1.00 9.58
N TYR A 246 -3.79 -1.24 10.74
CA TYR A 246 -2.39 -1.68 10.86
C TYR A 246 -2.26 -3.21 10.79
N GLU A 247 -3.38 -3.90 10.63
CA GLU A 247 -3.50 -5.33 10.38
C GLU A 247 -4.53 -5.55 9.26
N PRO A 248 -4.34 -4.98 8.04
CA PRO A 248 -5.13 -5.37 6.86
C PRO A 248 -5.19 -6.91 6.70
N PHE A 249 -4.18 -7.58 7.23
CA PHE A 249 -4.11 -8.99 7.58
C PHE A 249 -5.19 -9.58 8.53
N LYS A 250 -6.24 -8.85 8.87
CA LYS A 250 -7.37 -9.37 9.67
C LYS A 250 -8.71 -9.23 8.96
N PHE A 251 -8.78 -8.44 7.90
CA PHE A 251 -10.00 -8.23 7.16
C PHE A 251 -9.67 -7.69 5.78
N ASN A 252 -10.06 -8.40 4.73
CA ASN A 252 -9.99 -7.92 3.36
C ASN A 252 -11.36 -8.11 2.68
N VAL A 253 -11.75 -7.15 1.86
CA VAL A 253 -12.95 -7.24 0.99
C VAL A 253 -12.56 -6.98 -0.44
N ASN A 254 -13.06 -7.82 -1.33
CA ASN A 254 -12.81 -7.69 -2.76
C ASN A 254 -13.92 -6.90 -3.48
N ALA A 255 -13.76 -6.67 -4.77
CA ALA A 255 -14.69 -5.89 -5.60
C ALA A 255 -16.11 -6.46 -5.68
N ASN A 256 -16.27 -7.76 -5.39
CA ASN A 256 -17.56 -8.43 -5.35
C ASN A 256 -18.28 -8.25 -3.99
N GLY A 257 -17.61 -7.66 -3.00
CA GLY A 257 -18.12 -7.49 -1.64
C GLY A 257 -17.90 -8.71 -0.75
N ASN A 258 -17.29 -9.79 -1.26
CA ASN A 258 -16.88 -10.93 -0.46
C ASN A 258 -15.79 -10.51 0.52
N ALA A 259 -15.68 -11.19 1.65
CA ALA A 259 -14.68 -10.84 2.66
C ALA A 259 -13.94 -12.06 3.19
N VAL A 260 -12.68 -11.89 3.58
CA VAL A 260 -11.98 -12.81 4.48
C VAL A 260 -11.62 -12.04 5.73
N PHE A 261 -11.91 -12.61 6.89
CA PHE A 261 -11.72 -11.92 8.16
C PHE A 261 -11.38 -12.83 9.33
N ALA A 262 -10.66 -12.26 10.29
CA ALA A 262 -10.32 -12.90 11.53
C ALA A 262 -11.16 -12.32 12.69
N SER A 263 -11.70 -13.18 13.54
CA SER A 263 -12.40 -12.79 14.77
C SER A 263 -11.78 -13.45 16.00
N SER A 264 -12.10 -12.95 17.18
CA SER A 264 -11.57 -13.49 18.44
C SER A 264 -12.13 -14.87 18.82
N GLY A 265 -13.15 -15.36 18.12
CA GLY A 265 -13.81 -16.65 18.36
C GLY A 265 -14.46 -16.79 19.76
N PRO A 266 -15.06 -17.95 20.05
CA PRO A 266 -15.60 -18.26 21.37
C PRO A 266 -14.41 -18.60 22.28
N MET A 267 -14.18 -17.75 23.29
CA MET A 267 -13.07 -17.91 24.22
C MET A 267 -13.14 -19.29 24.91
N LYS A 268 -12.05 -20.06 24.88
CA LYS A 268 -11.91 -21.18 25.81
C LYS A 268 -11.92 -20.61 27.23
N ALA A 269 -12.76 -21.16 28.11
CA ALA A 269 -12.85 -20.68 29.48
C ALA A 269 -11.46 -20.66 30.15
N GLY A 270 -10.99 -19.48 30.56
CA GLY A 270 -9.70 -19.29 31.23
C GLY A 270 -8.55 -18.76 30.37
N THR A 271 -8.74 -18.52 29.07
CA THR A 271 -7.72 -17.85 28.23
C THR A 271 -8.05 -16.37 28.07
N SER A 272 -7.14 -15.46 28.46
CA SER A 272 -7.30 -14.02 28.22
C SER A 272 -6.73 -13.60 26.86
N GLY A 273 -7.56 -13.01 25.99
CA GLY A 273 -7.13 -12.09 24.92
C GLY A 273 -6.53 -12.67 23.64
N THR A 274 -7.22 -13.61 22.97
CA THR A 274 -6.82 -14.08 21.64
C THR A 274 -7.50 -13.28 20.52
N TYR A 275 -6.75 -12.46 19.80
CA TYR A 275 -7.17 -11.95 18.49
C TYR A 275 -6.99 -13.08 17.46
N ASN A 276 -7.91 -13.24 16.51
CA ASN A 276 -7.83 -14.18 15.38
C ASN A 276 -7.95 -15.68 15.75
N ALA A 277 -8.79 -16.02 16.72
CA ALA A 277 -9.09 -17.43 17.01
C ALA A 277 -9.93 -18.09 15.92
N THR A 278 -10.60 -17.32 15.08
CA THR A 278 -11.39 -17.81 13.95
C THR A 278 -11.01 -17.02 12.71
N VAL A 279 -10.83 -17.71 11.58
CA VAL A 279 -10.78 -17.07 10.25
C VAL A 279 -12.01 -17.53 9.47
N SER A 280 -12.70 -16.59 8.84
CA SER A 280 -13.95 -16.79 8.13
C SER A 280 -13.93 -16.12 6.76
N TYR A 281 -14.72 -16.67 5.85
CA TYR A 281 -15.05 -16.11 4.55
C TYR A 281 -16.53 -15.69 4.55
N TYR A 282 -16.83 -14.51 4.04
CA TYR A 282 -18.18 -14.02 3.80
C TYR A 282 -18.45 -13.98 2.29
N ASP A 283 -19.54 -14.63 1.89
CA ASP A 283 -20.09 -14.60 0.53
C ASP A 283 -21.21 -13.56 0.46
N ALA A 284 -20.93 -12.43 -0.20
CA ALA A 284 -21.88 -11.33 -0.34
C ALA A 284 -23.03 -11.64 -1.31
N VAL A 285 -22.89 -12.64 -2.18
CA VAL A 285 -23.96 -13.05 -3.11
C VAL A 285 -25.01 -13.85 -2.37
N ASN A 286 -24.58 -14.77 -1.52
CA ASN A 286 -25.47 -15.67 -0.77
C ASN A 286 -25.80 -15.16 0.64
N ASP A 287 -25.11 -14.12 1.11
CA ASP A 287 -25.18 -13.59 2.47
C ASP A 287 -24.84 -14.67 3.53
N GLU A 288 -23.78 -15.44 3.26
CA GLU A 288 -23.36 -16.58 4.08
C GLU A 288 -21.95 -16.38 4.63
N VAL A 289 -21.75 -16.77 5.90
CA VAL A 289 -20.42 -16.81 6.53
C VAL A 289 -19.98 -18.27 6.64
N LYS A 290 -18.84 -18.58 6.04
CA LYS A 290 -18.15 -19.87 6.12
C LYS A 290 -16.91 -19.75 7.00
N ARG A 291 -16.81 -20.58 8.03
CA ARG A 291 -15.60 -20.69 8.85
C ARG A 291 -14.52 -21.45 8.09
N LEU A 292 -13.34 -20.84 7.94
CA LEU A 292 -12.15 -21.45 7.31
C LEU A 292 -11.26 -22.12 8.35
N MET A 293 -11.12 -21.50 9.53
CA MET A 293 -10.26 -21.98 10.61
C MET A 293 -10.87 -21.66 11.97
N LEU A 294 -10.67 -22.55 12.93
CA LEU A 294 -10.89 -22.32 14.36
C LEU A 294 -9.67 -22.79 15.14
N ALA A 295 -9.20 -21.97 16.08
CA ALA A 295 -8.12 -22.32 16.97
C ALA A 295 -8.42 -23.61 17.74
N GLY A 296 -7.49 -24.56 17.69
CA GLY A 296 -7.58 -25.88 18.30
C GLY A 296 -8.12 -26.99 17.37
N ASP A 297 -8.70 -26.63 16.22
CA ASP A 297 -9.02 -27.60 15.16
C ASP A 297 -7.72 -28.14 14.55
N ASP A 298 -7.77 -29.35 13.99
CA ASP A 298 -6.65 -29.96 13.30
C ASP A 298 -6.29 -29.12 12.06
N ALA A 299 -5.00 -28.84 11.88
CA ALA A 299 -4.50 -28.01 10.80
C ALA A 299 -4.52 -28.79 9.48
N PHE A 300 -5.02 -28.16 8.42
CA PHE A 300 -5.05 -28.80 7.11
C PHE A 300 -3.62 -29.00 6.57
N GLY A 301 -3.37 -30.15 5.93
CA GLY A 301 -2.12 -30.43 5.22
C GLY A 301 -0.92 -30.80 6.10
N ILE A 302 -1.00 -30.70 7.43
CA ILE A 302 0.12 -31.02 8.34
C ILE A 302 -0.36 -32.01 9.41
N ALA A 303 0.21 -33.21 9.38
CA ALA A 303 -0.14 -34.26 10.34
C ALA A 303 0.21 -33.84 11.77
N ASP A 304 -0.68 -34.17 12.72
CA ASP A 304 -0.53 -33.90 14.16
C ASP A 304 -0.33 -32.42 14.52
N ALA A 305 -0.67 -31.50 13.61
CA ALA A 305 -0.70 -30.07 13.85
C ALA A 305 -2.12 -29.57 14.11
N LYS A 306 -2.23 -28.50 14.90
CA LYS A 306 -3.48 -27.81 15.22
C LYS A 306 -3.31 -26.33 14.98
N TYR A 307 -4.39 -25.64 14.66
CA TYR A 307 -4.38 -24.19 14.69
C TYR A 307 -4.14 -23.70 16.12
N GLN A 308 -3.15 -22.83 16.30
CA GLN A 308 -2.62 -22.50 17.62
C GLN A 308 -3.69 -21.88 18.53
N THR A 309 -3.75 -22.35 19.78
CA THR A 309 -4.54 -21.74 20.86
C THR A 309 -3.62 -20.93 21.79
N GLY A 310 -3.55 -19.60 21.66
CA GLY A 310 -2.53 -18.87 22.43
C GLY A 310 -2.51 -17.34 22.27
N PRO A 311 -1.69 -16.64 23.08
CA PRO A 311 -1.68 -15.18 23.13
C PRO A 311 -1.28 -14.57 21.77
N LYS A 312 -2.05 -13.55 21.36
CA LYS A 312 -1.80 -12.57 20.28
C LYS A 312 -0.77 -12.95 19.20
N HIS A 313 -1.08 -13.92 18.34
CA HIS A 313 -0.37 -14.07 17.06
C HIS A 313 -1.18 -13.39 15.95
N ARG A 314 -0.50 -12.62 15.10
CA ARG A 314 -1.13 -11.88 14.00
C ARG A 314 -1.26 -12.83 12.83
N THR A 315 -2.48 -13.13 12.37
CA THR A 315 -2.65 -13.76 11.05
C THR A 315 -2.32 -12.75 9.98
N GLY A 316 -1.68 -13.21 8.90
CA GLY A 316 -1.52 -12.56 7.59
C GLY A 316 -2.74 -12.86 6.73
N MET A 317 -3.31 -11.94 5.97
CA MET A 317 -4.21 -12.30 4.86
C MET A 317 -4.20 -11.23 3.77
N SER A 318 -4.23 -11.71 2.53
CA SER A 318 -4.48 -10.94 1.31
C SER A 318 -5.60 -11.62 0.54
N PHE A 319 -6.47 -10.85 -0.10
CA PHE A 319 -7.68 -11.36 -0.77
C PHE A 319 -7.95 -10.56 -2.04
N ASN A 320 -8.08 -11.24 -3.17
CA ASN A 320 -8.21 -10.62 -4.49
C ASN A 320 -9.66 -10.71 -5.03
N ASP A 321 -9.90 -10.12 -6.19
CA ASP A 321 -11.24 -10.03 -6.81
C ASP A 321 -11.74 -11.35 -7.39
N ASN A 322 -10.85 -12.32 -7.62
CA ASN A 322 -11.23 -13.65 -8.11
C ASN A 322 -11.67 -14.61 -6.98
N ASN A 323 -11.67 -14.15 -5.73
CA ASN A 323 -11.98 -14.90 -4.49
C ASN A 323 -10.89 -15.85 -4.01
N THR A 324 -9.65 -15.66 -4.46
CA THR A 324 -8.49 -16.29 -3.86
C THR A 324 -8.00 -15.47 -2.67
N ALA A 325 -7.74 -16.17 -1.57
CA ALA A 325 -7.11 -15.59 -0.39
C ALA A 325 -5.84 -16.34 -0.05
N LEU A 326 -4.83 -15.61 0.38
CA LEU A 326 -3.60 -16.20 0.91
C LEU A 326 -3.49 -15.78 2.37
N ILE A 327 -3.44 -16.76 3.27
CA ILE A 327 -3.69 -16.60 4.71
C ILE A 327 -2.55 -17.22 5.51
N THR A 328 -1.89 -16.42 6.34
CA THR A 328 -0.89 -16.91 7.28
C THR A 328 -1.56 -17.30 8.59
N MET A 329 -1.42 -18.57 8.97
CA MET A 329 -1.94 -19.13 10.20
C MET A 329 -0.80 -19.66 11.06
N TYR A 330 -0.95 -19.58 12.38
CA TYR A 330 0.03 -20.15 13.31
C TYR A 330 -0.44 -21.50 13.81
N LEU A 331 0.50 -22.43 13.86
CA LEU A 331 0.26 -23.82 14.17
C LEU A 331 0.93 -24.21 15.49
N GLU A 332 0.21 -25.05 16.24
CA GLU A 332 0.71 -25.81 17.38
C GLU A 332 0.98 -27.23 16.90
N THR A 333 2.19 -27.72 17.16
CA THR A 333 2.66 -29.07 16.84
C THR A 333 3.17 -29.73 18.12
N SER A 334 3.41 -31.03 18.09
CA SER A 334 3.98 -31.77 19.22
C SER A 334 5.37 -31.27 19.67
N PHE A 335 6.06 -30.50 18.84
CA PHE A 335 7.43 -30.01 19.07
C PHE A 335 7.54 -28.48 19.16
N ASN A 336 6.55 -27.73 18.68
CA ASN A 336 6.57 -26.27 18.66
C ASN A 336 5.17 -25.69 18.88
N ASN A 337 5.06 -24.64 19.69
CA ASN A 337 3.80 -24.01 20.03
C ASN A 337 3.45 -22.81 19.14
N SER A 338 4.25 -22.46 18.12
CA SER A 338 3.94 -21.34 17.22
C SER A 338 4.79 -21.38 15.93
N ALA A 339 4.39 -22.18 14.95
CA ALA A 339 5.00 -22.18 13.61
C ALA A 339 4.07 -21.51 12.59
N PRO A 340 4.48 -20.44 11.88
CA PRO A 340 3.65 -19.88 10.82
C PRO A 340 3.62 -20.80 9.60
N ALA A 341 2.45 -20.88 8.99
CA ALA A 341 2.19 -21.57 7.74
C ALA A 341 1.29 -20.71 6.86
N LEU A 342 1.53 -20.81 5.55
CA LEU A 342 0.83 -20.08 4.53
C LEU A 342 -0.20 -20.98 3.87
N TYR A 343 -1.45 -20.54 3.83
CA TYR A 343 -2.57 -21.27 3.29
C TYR A 343 -3.20 -20.51 2.12
N LEU A 344 -3.47 -21.22 1.02
CA LEU A 344 -4.21 -20.72 -0.12
C LEU A 344 -5.67 -21.15 0.00
N TYR A 345 -6.59 -20.19 0.06
CA TYR A 345 -8.02 -20.39 -0.08
C TYR A 345 -8.43 -20.07 -1.51
N LYS A 346 -8.91 -21.07 -2.26
CA LYS A 346 -9.35 -20.92 -3.66
C LYS A 346 -10.46 -21.91 -3.96
N ASP A 347 -11.43 -21.50 -4.77
CA ASP A 347 -12.57 -22.34 -5.17
C ASP A 347 -13.33 -22.99 -4.00
N GLY A 348 -13.35 -22.31 -2.83
CA GLY A 348 -14.00 -22.79 -1.63
C GLY A 348 -13.19 -23.78 -0.79
N GLU A 349 -11.95 -24.11 -1.19
CA GLU A 349 -11.07 -25.03 -0.49
C GLU A 349 -9.86 -24.30 0.11
N LEU A 350 -9.43 -24.75 1.29
CA LEU A 350 -8.21 -24.27 1.94
C LEU A 350 -7.12 -25.31 1.73
N SER A 351 -5.95 -24.89 1.25
CA SER A 351 -4.80 -25.75 0.99
C SER A 351 -3.53 -25.18 1.61
N LEU A 352 -2.64 -26.06 2.08
CA LEU A 352 -1.32 -25.64 2.58
C LEU A 352 -0.44 -25.27 1.39
N TYR A 353 0.14 -24.08 1.42
CA TYR A 353 1.02 -23.58 0.37
C TYR A 353 2.49 -23.62 0.77
N ALA A 354 2.83 -23.08 1.95
CA ALA A 354 4.19 -23.10 2.49
C ALA A 354 4.15 -23.25 4.02
N SER A 355 5.18 -23.83 4.63
CA SER A 355 5.22 -24.03 6.08
C SER A 355 6.61 -23.90 6.68
N SER A 356 6.66 -23.43 7.93
CA SER A 356 7.89 -23.31 8.69
C SER A 356 8.24 -24.61 9.44
N TYR A 357 9.47 -25.14 9.30
CA TYR A 357 10.05 -26.18 10.16
C TYR A 357 10.86 -25.53 11.29
N MET A 358 10.23 -24.82 12.23
CA MET A 358 11.04 -24.01 13.16
C MET A 358 12.08 -24.80 13.99
N TYR A 359 12.07 -26.14 14.15
CA TYR A 359 13.18 -26.85 14.83
C TYR A 359 13.45 -28.32 14.41
N ASP A 360 12.80 -28.83 13.35
CA ASP A 360 13.05 -30.22 12.90
C ASP A 360 12.71 -30.41 11.40
N ALA A 361 13.73 -30.36 10.55
CA ALA A 361 13.62 -30.62 9.12
C ALA A 361 13.12 -32.05 8.79
N ALA A 362 13.16 -32.98 9.76
CA ALA A 362 12.69 -34.35 9.55
C ALA A 362 11.16 -34.46 9.38
N ASN A 363 10.40 -33.43 9.75
CA ASN A 363 8.94 -33.42 9.70
C ASN A 363 8.34 -32.66 8.49
N GLY A 364 9.16 -32.32 7.49
CA GLY A 364 8.66 -31.92 6.17
C GLY A 364 8.19 -30.47 6.01
N GLY A 365 8.62 -29.54 6.86
CA GLY A 365 8.46 -28.11 6.56
C GLY A 365 9.53 -27.64 5.56
N GLU A 366 9.19 -26.62 4.78
CA GLU A 366 9.98 -26.16 3.62
C GLU A 366 10.97 -25.07 4.00
N PHE A 367 10.58 -24.19 4.94
CA PHE A 367 11.35 -23.01 5.34
C PHE A 367 11.69 -23.03 6.82
N GLY A 368 12.81 -22.45 7.25
CA GLY A 368 13.07 -22.20 8.66
C GLY A 368 11.99 -21.31 9.29
N TYR A 369 11.55 -20.28 8.56
CA TYR A 369 10.44 -19.40 8.96
C TYR A 369 9.78 -18.73 7.75
N VAL A 370 8.46 -18.78 7.66
CA VAL A 370 7.65 -18.10 6.64
C VAL A 370 6.99 -16.86 7.25
N TYR A 371 7.09 -15.72 6.58
CA TYR A 371 6.39 -14.50 6.97
C TYR A 371 5.00 -14.40 6.33
N SER A 372 4.24 -13.37 6.72
CA SER A 372 3.01 -13.07 6.03
C SER A 372 3.25 -12.73 4.57
N VAL A 373 2.23 -12.97 3.75
CA VAL A 373 2.13 -12.41 2.40
C VAL A 373 2.34 -10.92 2.48
N ASP A 374 3.17 -10.41 1.58
CA ASP A 374 3.29 -8.99 1.38
C ASP A 374 2.14 -8.56 0.43
N VAL A 375 2.14 -9.01 -0.83
CA VAL A 375 1.12 -8.63 -1.84
C VAL A 375 0.53 -9.83 -2.60
N LEU A 376 -0.72 -9.75 -3.08
CA LEU A 376 -1.45 -10.74 -3.90
C LEU A 376 -2.25 -10.05 -5.01
N ASN A 377 -2.16 -10.52 -6.26
CA ASN A 377 -2.90 -9.97 -7.41
C ASN A 377 -4.07 -10.87 -7.87
N ASN A 378 -4.85 -10.44 -8.87
CA ASN A 378 -6.00 -11.17 -9.41
C ASN A 378 -5.66 -12.37 -10.31
N GLU A 379 -4.38 -12.59 -10.62
CA GLU A 379 -3.88 -13.77 -11.33
C GLU A 379 -3.32 -14.84 -10.37
N ASP A 380 -3.64 -14.72 -9.07
CA ASP A 380 -3.18 -15.60 -7.98
C ASP A 380 -1.66 -15.62 -7.80
N GLN A 381 -0.99 -14.54 -8.18
CA GLN A 381 0.43 -14.34 -7.96
C GLN A 381 0.66 -13.48 -6.73
N PHE A 382 1.75 -13.72 -6.01
CA PHE A 382 2.01 -13.06 -4.75
C PHE A 382 3.49 -12.98 -4.41
N LEU A 383 3.83 -12.06 -3.52
CA LEU A 383 5.14 -12.00 -2.88
C LEU A 383 5.04 -12.37 -1.41
N PHE A 384 6.03 -13.11 -0.92
CA PHE A 384 6.17 -13.40 0.50
C PHE A 384 7.65 -13.49 0.87
N MET A 385 7.96 -13.15 2.12
CA MET A 385 9.29 -13.36 2.68
C MET A 385 9.40 -14.69 3.41
N ALA A 386 10.58 -15.32 3.36
CA ALA A 386 10.90 -16.50 4.14
C ALA A 386 12.38 -16.56 4.52
N HIS A 387 12.72 -17.51 5.40
CA HIS A 387 14.08 -17.96 5.69
C HIS A 387 14.22 -19.42 5.28
N ASP A 388 15.24 -19.75 4.50
CA ASP A 388 15.55 -21.15 4.16
C ASP A 388 15.93 -21.98 5.40
N ASP A 389 16.76 -21.43 6.27
CA ASP A 389 17.26 -22.07 7.50
C ASP A 389 17.38 -21.02 8.60
N LEU A 390 16.92 -21.35 9.81
CA LEU A 390 17.03 -20.47 10.98
C LEU A 390 18.48 -20.16 11.38
N ASN A 391 19.45 -20.93 10.88
CA ASN A 391 20.88 -20.76 11.18
C ASN A 391 21.66 -20.00 10.10
N GLN A 392 21.03 -19.65 8.96
CA GLN A 392 21.66 -18.94 7.83
C GLN A 392 21.15 -17.49 7.75
N PRO A 393 21.88 -16.56 7.10
CA PRO A 393 21.57 -15.13 7.14
C PRO A 393 20.15 -14.80 6.69
N PRO A 394 19.60 -13.66 7.15
CA PRO A 394 18.18 -13.54 7.37
C PRO A 394 17.49 -12.85 6.18
N HIS A 395 16.34 -13.39 5.77
CA HIS A 395 15.36 -12.84 4.81
C HIS A 395 15.67 -13.05 3.32
N GLU A 396 14.74 -13.75 2.68
CA GLU A 396 14.66 -13.98 1.24
C GLU A 396 13.27 -13.57 0.74
N LEU A 397 13.21 -12.92 -0.42
CA LEU A 397 11.96 -12.59 -1.08
C LEU A 397 11.63 -13.68 -2.10
N TYR A 398 10.39 -14.16 -2.06
CA TYR A 398 9.85 -15.17 -2.95
C TYR A 398 8.67 -14.62 -3.74
N PHE A 399 8.60 -15.00 -5.01
CA PHE A 399 7.43 -14.82 -5.87
C PHE A 399 6.72 -16.17 -5.99
N GLY A 400 5.43 -16.21 -5.66
CA GLY A 400 4.60 -17.42 -5.71
C GLY A 400 3.45 -17.28 -6.70
N ASP A 401 3.02 -18.42 -7.24
CA ASP A 401 1.83 -18.58 -8.07
C ASP A 401 1.18 -19.96 -7.83
N ALA A 402 0.28 -20.40 -8.73
CA ALA A 402 -0.39 -21.68 -8.61
C ALA A 402 0.52 -22.91 -8.85
N ASP A 403 1.63 -22.75 -9.58
CA ASP A 403 2.55 -23.81 -9.96
C ASP A 403 3.73 -23.95 -8.96
N GLY A 404 3.97 -22.93 -8.14
CA GLY A 404 4.92 -22.96 -7.04
C GLY A 404 5.50 -21.58 -6.77
N TYR A 405 6.69 -21.54 -6.16
CA TYR A 405 7.37 -20.29 -5.88
C TYR A 405 8.80 -20.31 -6.41
N GLU A 406 9.28 -19.12 -6.76
CA GLU A 406 10.66 -18.87 -7.12
C GLU A 406 11.25 -17.74 -6.27
N ARG A 407 12.56 -17.80 -6.12
CA ARG A 407 13.32 -16.84 -5.32
C ARG A 407 13.60 -15.59 -6.14
N VAL A 408 13.29 -14.44 -5.58
CA VAL A 408 13.57 -13.12 -6.17
C VAL A 408 14.98 -12.66 -5.79
N TYR A 409 15.30 -12.63 -4.50
CA TYR A 409 16.67 -12.34 -4.02
C TYR A 409 16.96 -12.97 -2.65
N VAL A 410 18.25 -13.07 -2.30
CA VAL A 410 18.77 -13.55 -1.01
C VAL A 410 19.66 -12.49 -0.38
N ASP A 411 19.54 -12.29 0.94
CA ASP A 411 20.50 -11.50 1.69
C ASP A 411 21.96 -11.99 1.47
N GLY A 412 22.88 -11.06 1.23
CA GLY A 412 24.30 -11.32 1.01
C GLY A 412 24.70 -11.64 -0.44
N ASP A 413 23.74 -11.95 -1.32
CA ASP A 413 24.00 -12.07 -2.77
C ASP A 413 24.35 -10.72 -3.38
N VAL A 414 25.09 -10.74 -4.50
CA VAL A 414 25.47 -9.51 -5.21
C VAL A 414 24.22 -8.82 -5.74
N ALA A 415 24.11 -7.51 -5.47
CA ALA A 415 22.96 -6.71 -5.86
C ALA A 415 22.96 -6.45 -7.37
N MET A 416 21.86 -6.78 -8.04
CA MET A 416 21.76 -6.68 -9.49
C MET A 416 21.82 -5.21 -9.96
N GLY A 417 22.60 -4.93 -11.00
CA GLY A 417 22.81 -3.57 -11.52
C GLY A 417 23.77 -2.70 -10.69
N LEU A 418 24.28 -3.23 -9.57
CA LEU A 418 25.25 -2.57 -8.68
C LEU A 418 26.49 -3.45 -8.41
N GLU A 419 26.72 -4.45 -9.27
CA GLU A 419 27.80 -5.43 -9.14
C GLU A 419 29.17 -4.76 -9.16
N GLU A 420 29.36 -3.78 -10.04
CA GLU A 420 30.61 -3.02 -10.18
C GLU A 420 30.91 -2.14 -8.97
N LEU A 421 29.86 -1.74 -8.24
CA LEU A 421 29.98 -0.96 -7.00
C LEU A 421 30.18 -1.86 -5.77
N GLY A 422 30.08 -3.19 -5.93
CA GLY A 422 30.31 -4.16 -4.86
C GLY A 422 29.16 -4.27 -3.85
N TYR A 423 27.99 -3.71 -4.15
CA TYR A 423 26.83 -3.84 -3.29
C TYR A 423 26.30 -5.27 -3.27
N LYS A 424 25.79 -5.66 -2.11
CA LYS A 424 25.08 -6.90 -1.86
C LYS A 424 23.70 -6.59 -1.30
N TYR A 425 22.74 -7.46 -1.53
CA TYR A 425 21.51 -7.42 -0.76
C TYR A 425 21.84 -7.53 0.72
N GLY A 426 21.17 -6.71 1.52
CA GLY A 426 21.41 -6.56 2.94
C GLY A 426 20.18 -6.97 3.74
N TYR A 427 20.45 -7.38 4.98
CA TYR A 427 19.40 -7.69 5.95
C TYR A 427 18.47 -6.48 6.13
N SER A 428 17.19 -6.63 5.77
CA SER A 428 16.15 -5.72 6.21
C SER A 428 15.89 -5.98 7.69
N THR A 429 16.63 -5.31 8.59
CA THR A 429 16.31 -5.27 10.03
C THR A 429 14.97 -4.58 10.31
N GLY A 430 14.35 -3.98 9.29
CA GLY A 430 13.13 -3.22 9.42
C GLY A 430 11.92 -4.06 9.11
N GLU A 431 11.34 -4.68 10.15
CA GLU A 431 9.87 -4.80 10.27
C GLU A 431 9.20 -3.40 10.37
N GLY A 432 9.79 -2.37 9.76
CA GLY A 432 9.56 -0.95 10.00
C GLY A 432 8.79 -0.26 8.89
N VAL A 433 8.13 -1.00 8.00
CA VAL A 433 7.34 -0.39 6.92
C VAL A 433 5.86 -0.67 7.16
N TRP A 434 5.13 0.42 7.34
CA TRP A 434 3.73 0.48 7.69
C TRP A 434 2.87 0.50 6.40
N ARG A 435 1.76 -0.24 6.41
CA ARG A 435 0.46 0.06 5.76
C ARG A 435 0.38 0.29 4.24
N ASP A 436 -0.63 -0.36 3.65
CA ASP A 436 -1.48 0.02 2.50
C ASP A 436 -0.78 0.35 1.15
N GLN A 437 0.49 0.76 1.19
CA GLN A 437 1.46 0.95 0.12
C GLN A 437 2.71 0.21 0.59
N GLU A 438 2.60 -1.10 0.43
CA GLU A 438 3.61 -2.04 0.84
C GLU A 438 4.93 -1.69 0.17
N GLN A 439 6.03 -1.96 0.88
CA GLN A 439 7.38 -2.04 0.33
C GLN A 439 7.44 -2.89 -0.95
N PHE A 440 6.40 -3.69 -1.20
CA PHE A 440 6.17 -4.53 -2.35
C PHE A 440 4.86 -4.11 -3.02
N GLN A 441 4.89 -3.83 -4.31
CA GLN A 441 3.70 -3.66 -5.13
C GLN A 441 3.70 -4.77 -6.17
N LEU A 442 2.51 -5.29 -6.53
CA LEU A 442 2.35 -6.33 -7.55
C LEU A 442 1.05 -6.07 -8.30
N ASN A 443 1.14 -5.94 -9.62
CA ASN A 443 -0.02 -5.76 -10.49
C ASN A 443 -0.49 -7.11 -11.08
N ASP A 444 -1.67 -7.13 -11.71
CA ASP A 444 -2.27 -8.32 -12.36
C ASP A 444 -1.50 -8.83 -13.59
N ARG A 445 -0.33 -8.26 -13.89
CA ARG A 445 0.59 -8.76 -14.94
C ARG A 445 1.79 -9.50 -14.39
N GLY A 446 1.83 -9.72 -13.07
CA GLY A 446 2.99 -10.30 -12.42
C GLY A 446 4.20 -9.37 -12.42
N ILE A 447 4.00 -8.06 -12.55
CA ILE A 447 5.08 -7.08 -12.39
C ILE A 447 5.06 -6.62 -10.95
N ALA A 448 6.21 -6.76 -10.28
CA ALA A 448 6.40 -6.22 -8.95
C ALA A 448 7.34 -5.02 -8.93
N ALA A 449 7.17 -4.14 -7.95
CA ALA A 449 8.12 -3.10 -7.60
C ALA A 449 8.38 -3.17 -6.09
N PHE A 450 9.63 -3.04 -5.66
CA PHE A 450 9.95 -3.12 -4.24
C PHE A 450 11.27 -2.47 -3.84
N PHE A 451 11.34 -2.02 -2.59
CA PHE A 451 12.58 -1.51 -2.01
C PHE A 451 13.42 -2.63 -1.40
N VAL A 452 14.74 -2.53 -1.51
CA VAL A 452 15.70 -3.47 -0.94
C VAL A 452 16.82 -2.69 -0.25
N LYS A 453 17.19 -3.13 0.95
CA LYS A 453 18.38 -2.64 1.65
C LYS A 453 19.62 -3.28 1.04
N LEU A 454 20.65 -2.47 0.79
CA LEU A 454 21.92 -2.90 0.23
C LEU A 454 23.05 -2.64 1.21
N THR A 455 24.04 -3.53 1.22
CA THR A 455 25.25 -3.44 2.04
C THR A 455 26.50 -3.41 1.17
N HIS A 456 27.51 -2.68 1.62
CA HIS A 456 28.83 -2.68 1.00
C HIS A 456 29.91 -2.67 2.10
N GLY A 457 30.41 -3.86 2.45
CA GLY A 457 31.42 -4.01 3.50
C GLY A 457 30.95 -3.51 4.86
N THR A 458 31.57 -2.43 5.36
CA THR A 458 31.23 -1.78 6.63
C THR A 458 30.55 -0.42 6.45
N GLU A 459 30.22 -0.05 5.21
CA GLU A 459 29.54 1.21 4.91
C GLU A 459 28.10 1.18 5.44
N PRO A 460 27.49 2.35 5.68
CA PRO A 460 26.06 2.45 5.97
C PRO A 460 25.25 1.73 4.89
N MET A 461 24.19 1.04 5.31
CA MET A 461 23.25 0.43 4.35
C MET A 461 22.57 1.53 3.55
N ILE A 462 22.46 1.31 2.24
CA ILE A 462 21.67 2.16 1.36
C ILE A 462 20.38 1.45 0.94
N GLU A 463 19.47 2.18 0.33
CA GLU A 463 18.24 1.64 -0.27
C GLU A 463 18.31 1.66 -1.79
N ALA A 464 17.68 0.66 -2.40
CA ALA A 464 17.46 0.59 -3.84
C ALA A 464 16.04 0.16 -4.13
N LEU A 465 15.47 0.75 -5.17
CA LEU A 465 14.18 0.40 -5.73
C LEU A 465 14.41 -0.52 -6.92
N TYR A 466 13.80 -1.70 -6.86
CA TYR A 466 13.81 -2.69 -7.92
C TYR A 466 12.41 -2.88 -8.51
N SER A 467 12.38 -3.37 -9.75
CA SER A 467 11.21 -4.04 -10.30
C SER A 467 11.52 -5.50 -10.63
N TRP A 468 10.51 -6.35 -10.61
CA TRP A 468 10.59 -7.75 -11.02
C TRP A 468 9.50 -8.05 -12.05
N HIS A 469 9.82 -8.87 -13.05
CA HIS A 469 8.89 -9.19 -14.12
C HIS A 469 9.07 -10.61 -14.67
N GLU A 470 8.16 -11.04 -15.56
CA GLU A 470 8.17 -12.36 -16.18
C GLU A 470 9.58 -12.78 -16.65
N LYS A 471 9.96 -14.03 -16.31
CA LYS A 471 11.28 -14.70 -16.48
C LYS A 471 12.31 -14.47 -15.35
N GLY A 472 11.89 -13.99 -14.19
CA GLY A 472 12.76 -13.93 -13.01
C GLY A 472 13.85 -12.86 -13.11
N ALA A 473 13.68 -11.85 -13.98
CA ALA A 473 14.62 -10.75 -14.08
C ALA A 473 14.22 -9.64 -13.10
N MET A 474 15.20 -9.14 -12.37
CA MET A 474 15.09 -7.93 -11.57
C MET A 474 15.73 -6.77 -12.33
N ASP A 475 15.15 -5.59 -12.27
CA ASP A 475 15.74 -4.37 -12.82
C ASP A 475 15.89 -3.34 -11.72
N LEU A 476 17.08 -2.72 -11.65
CA LEU A 476 17.31 -1.58 -10.78
C LEU A 476 16.64 -0.34 -11.37
N VAL A 477 15.72 0.27 -10.63
CA VAL A 477 15.02 1.50 -11.04
C VAL A 477 15.75 2.73 -10.53
N ALA A 478 16.08 2.77 -9.23
CA ALA A 478 16.78 3.86 -8.58
C ALA A 478 17.49 3.38 -7.29
N TYR A 479 18.46 4.13 -6.78
CA TYR A 479 19.10 3.85 -5.49
C TYR A 479 19.57 5.14 -4.81
N GLU A 480 19.74 5.10 -3.49
CA GLU A 480 20.29 6.24 -2.73
C GLU A 480 21.72 6.57 -3.20
N GLY A 481 22.00 7.86 -3.37
CA GLY A 481 23.25 8.34 -3.96
C GLY A 481 23.24 8.46 -5.49
N MET A 482 22.18 8.01 -6.16
CA MET A 482 22.01 8.19 -7.60
C MET A 482 21.69 9.66 -7.95
N ASP A 483 22.26 10.15 -9.05
CA ASP A 483 21.84 11.41 -9.69
C ASP A 483 20.53 11.20 -10.47
N LEU A 484 19.49 11.96 -10.12
CA LEU A 484 18.18 11.94 -10.77
C LEU A 484 17.91 13.28 -11.47
N GLY A 485 17.44 13.22 -12.72
CA GLY A 485 16.97 14.39 -13.46
C GLY A 485 15.56 14.78 -13.01
N VAL A 486 15.42 15.99 -12.47
CA VAL A 486 14.19 16.51 -11.87
C VAL A 486 13.72 17.74 -12.66
N THR A 487 12.46 17.76 -13.07
CA THR A 487 11.89 18.91 -13.79
C THR A 487 11.29 19.90 -12.80
N VAL A 488 11.88 21.10 -12.71
CA VAL A 488 11.41 22.21 -11.86
C VAL A 488 11.15 23.40 -12.78
N ASP A 489 9.93 23.96 -12.74
CA ASP A 489 9.52 25.10 -13.57
C ASP A 489 9.79 24.95 -15.09
N GLY A 490 9.81 23.70 -15.57
CA GLY A 490 10.07 23.35 -16.97
C GLY A 490 11.55 23.23 -17.35
N GLU A 491 12.47 23.40 -16.39
CA GLU A 491 13.89 23.12 -16.55
C GLU A 491 14.28 21.81 -15.86
N VAL A 492 15.29 21.11 -16.38
CA VAL A 492 15.79 19.86 -15.80
C VAL A 492 17.02 20.16 -14.95
N GLU A 493 16.94 19.83 -13.67
CA GLU A 493 18.02 19.91 -12.69
C GLU A 493 18.47 18.50 -12.27
N MET A 494 19.76 18.31 -12.01
CA MET A 494 20.25 17.04 -11.46
C MET A 494 20.27 17.14 -9.93
N LYS A 495 19.67 16.17 -9.25
CA LYS A 495 19.64 16.08 -7.78
C LYS A 495 20.06 14.69 -7.31
N VAL A 496 20.76 14.60 -6.19
CA VAL A 496 21.20 13.33 -5.61
C VAL A 496 20.15 12.80 -4.64
N ILE A 497 19.70 11.57 -4.86
CA ILE A 497 18.77 10.86 -3.99
C ILE A 497 19.43 10.66 -2.62
N GLU A 498 18.81 11.17 -1.56
CA GLU A 498 19.24 10.92 -0.18
C GLU A 498 18.54 9.70 0.42
N SER A 499 17.22 9.59 0.24
CA SER A 499 16.41 8.48 0.74
C SER A 499 15.10 8.33 -0.03
N PHE A 500 14.46 7.17 0.08
CA PHE A 500 13.10 6.96 -0.44
C PHE A 500 12.04 7.29 0.60
N ASP A 501 10.88 7.77 0.15
CA ASP A 501 9.70 7.90 0.99
C ASP A 501 8.78 6.69 0.79
N TYR A 502 8.85 5.76 1.74
CA TYR A 502 8.06 4.53 1.73
C TYR A 502 6.55 4.74 1.76
N ASN A 503 6.08 5.91 2.21
CA ASN A 503 4.65 6.19 2.24
C ASN A 503 4.13 6.65 0.87
N VAL A 504 5.01 6.83 -0.11
CA VAL A 504 4.66 7.32 -1.44
C VAL A 504 5.10 6.25 -2.44
N MET A 505 4.27 5.23 -2.61
CA MET A 505 4.54 4.13 -3.54
C MET A 505 3.25 3.50 -4.08
N ASP A 506 3.14 3.34 -5.40
CA ASP A 506 2.02 2.59 -6.01
C ASP A 506 2.37 2.10 -7.43
N LEU A 507 1.73 1.04 -7.90
CA LEU A 507 1.95 0.38 -9.19
C LEU A 507 0.62 0.01 -9.86
N ASN A 508 0.38 0.46 -11.10
CA ASN A 508 -0.82 0.09 -11.83
C ASN A 508 -0.63 -1.06 -12.85
N GLU A 509 -1.73 -1.47 -13.47
CA GLU A 509 -1.81 -2.48 -14.54
C GLU A 509 -1.22 -2.05 -15.88
N LYS A 510 -0.76 -0.81 -16.01
CA LYS A 510 0.04 -0.32 -17.14
C LYS A 510 1.53 -0.31 -16.85
N ASN A 511 1.94 -0.87 -15.71
CA ASN A 511 3.31 -0.90 -15.22
C ASN A 511 3.87 0.51 -15.01
N LEU A 512 2.99 1.49 -14.78
CA LEU A 512 3.38 2.80 -14.31
C LEU A 512 3.51 2.71 -12.80
N PHE A 513 4.68 3.05 -12.31
CA PHE A 513 5.05 3.00 -10.92
C PHE A 513 5.26 4.43 -10.40
N ALA A 514 4.57 4.82 -9.32
CA ALA A 514 4.79 6.09 -8.64
C ALA A 514 5.63 5.88 -7.38
N PHE A 515 6.57 6.77 -7.10
CA PHE A 515 7.42 6.70 -5.91
C PHE A 515 7.87 8.06 -5.39
N GLY A 516 8.10 8.16 -4.08
CA GLY A 516 8.62 9.35 -3.41
C GLY A 516 10.12 9.29 -3.15
N VAL A 517 10.78 10.45 -3.26
CA VAL A 517 12.21 10.62 -3.04
C VAL A 517 12.49 11.89 -2.24
N ASN A 518 13.43 11.80 -1.29
CA ASN A 518 14.07 12.94 -0.64
C ASN A 518 15.47 13.16 -1.23
N PHE A 519 15.86 14.41 -1.44
CA PHE A 519 17.13 14.80 -2.02
C PHE A 519 18.06 15.44 -0.97
N THR A 520 19.35 15.30 -1.21
CA THR A 520 20.41 15.83 -0.33
C THR A 520 20.41 17.36 -0.15
N ASP A 521 19.69 18.10 -0.99
CA ASP A 521 19.50 19.55 -0.85
C ASP A 521 18.31 19.93 0.04
N GLY A 522 17.63 18.92 0.63
CA GLY A 522 16.46 19.07 1.49
C GLY A 522 15.12 19.12 0.75
N SER A 523 15.12 19.10 -0.60
CA SER A 523 13.89 19.01 -1.38
C SER A 523 13.37 17.57 -1.43
N SER A 524 12.08 17.39 -1.71
CA SER A 524 11.48 16.07 -1.96
C SER A 524 10.51 16.12 -3.14
N GLY A 525 10.09 14.95 -3.64
CA GLY A 525 9.17 14.89 -4.77
C GLY A 525 8.56 13.52 -5.02
N ILE A 526 7.51 13.51 -5.84
CA ILE A 526 6.85 12.32 -6.37
C ILE A 526 7.26 12.16 -7.84
N PHE A 527 7.63 10.95 -8.21
CA PHE A 527 8.11 10.56 -9.52
C PHE A 527 7.30 9.40 -10.06
N THR A 528 7.33 9.21 -11.38
CA THR A 528 6.80 8.00 -12.02
C THR A 528 7.84 7.36 -12.92
N ALA A 529 7.87 6.03 -12.95
CA ALA A 529 8.67 5.24 -13.88
C ALA A 529 7.76 4.23 -14.59
N THR A 530 8.02 3.93 -15.86
CA THR A 530 7.34 2.83 -16.54
C THR A 530 8.21 1.59 -16.47
N VAL A 531 7.80 0.57 -15.71
CA VAL A 531 8.45 -0.74 -15.72
C VAL A 531 8.09 -1.43 -17.04
N ILE A 532 9.04 -1.49 -17.97
CA ILE A 532 8.83 -2.12 -19.27
C ILE A 532 9.29 -3.58 -19.14
N PRO A 533 8.38 -4.57 -19.01
CA PRO A 533 8.75 -5.96 -19.24
C PRO A 533 9.24 -6.02 -20.68
N GLU A 534 10.49 -6.40 -20.91
CA GLU A 534 11.01 -6.44 -22.27
C GLU A 534 10.14 -7.35 -23.16
N PRO A 535 9.81 -6.90 -24.38
CA PRO A 535 9.95 -7.81 -25.50
C PRO A 535 10.86 -7.14 -26.52
N MET A 536 12.17 -7.09 -26.27
CA MET A 536 13.10 -6.56 -27.28
C MET A 536 14.30 -7.47 -27.51
N SER A 537 14.02 -8.59 -28.18
CA SER A 537 14.85 -8.91 -29.35
C SER A 537 14.81 -7.69 -30.29
N GLY A 538 15.91 -6.93 -30.29
CA GLY A 538 15.96 -5.52 -30.68
C GLY A 538 15.30 -5.16 -32.02
N LEU A 539 14.44 -4.13 -32.01
CA LEU A 539 14.16 -3.25 -33.16
C LEU A 539 13.21 -2.05 -32.86
N GLY A 540 12.80 -1.78 -31.62
CA GLY A 540 11.74 -0.81 -31.31
C GLY A 540 12.15 0.60 -30.82
N LEU A 541 13.42 0.86 -30.52
CA LEU A 541 13.85 2.07 -29.78
C LEU A 541 13.85 3.39 -30.58
N MET A 542 13.28 3.44 -31.79
CA MET A 542 13.12 4.71 -32.54
C MET A 542 11.70 5.30 -32.53
N GLY A 543 10.71 4.60 -31.94
CA GLY A 543 9.29 4.98 -32.09
C GLY A 543 8.76 6.04 -31.12
N LEU A 544 9.21 6.05 -29.86
CA LEU A 544 8.53 6.81 -28.80
C LEU A 544 9.06 8.25 -28.62
N GLY A 545 10.29 8.54 -29.05
CA GLY A 545 10.84 9.91 -29.03
C GLY A 545 10.28 10.85 -30.12
N MET A 546 9.59 10.34 -31.15
CA MET A 546 9.07 11.18 -32.26
C MET A 546 7.62 11.64 -32.07
N LEU A 547 6.82 10.99 -31.21
CA LEU A 547 5.42 11.36 -31.01
C LEU A 547 5.24 12.63 -30.15
N GLY A 548 6.18 12.94 -29.26
CA GLY A 548 6.21 14.20 -28.52
C GLY A 548 6.57 15.41 -29.39
N LEU A 549 7.40 15.22 -30.42
CA LEU A 549 7.87 16.30 -31.30
C LEU A 549 6.93 16.61 -32.47
N LEU A 550 6.07 15.67 -32.88
CA LEU A 550 5.11 15.89 -33.97
C LEU A 550 3.84 16.65 -33.55
N ARG A 551 3.49 16.70 -32.26
CA ARG A 551 2.33 17.46 -31.78
C ARG A 551 2.55 18.98 -31.81
N ARG A 552 3.82 19.45 -31.83
CA ARG A 552 4.17 20.88 -31.86
C ARG A 552 4.21 21.49 -33.27
N ARG A 553 4.03 20.70 -34.33
CA ARG A 553 4.03 21.17 -35.74
C ARG A 553 2.67 21.18 -36.44
N LEU A 554 1.59 20.75 -35.76
CA LEU A 554 0.22 20.74 -36.31
C LEU A 554 -0.73 21.74 -35.61
N ALA A 555 -0.22 22.56 -34.70
CA ALA A 555 -0.94 23.68 -34.09
C ALA A 555 -0.24 25.02 -34.38
N GLY A 556 0.15 25.22 -35.65
CA GLY A 556 0.61 26.50 -36.20
C GLY A 556 -0.23 26.87 -37.41
#